data_AF-A0A2T1NNQ3-F1
#
_entry.id   AF-A0A2T1NNQ3-F1
#
_cell.length_a   1.000
_cell.length_b   1.000
_cell.length_c   1.000
_cell.angle_alpha   90.00
_cell.angle_beta   90.00
_cell.angle_gamma   90.00
#
_symmetry.space_group_name_H-M   'P 1'
#
loop_
_entity.id
_entity.type
_entity.pdbx_description
1 polymer ?
#
loop_
_entity_poly.entity_id
_entity_poly.type
_entity_poly.pdbx_seq_one_letter_code
_entity_poly.pdbx_strand_id
1 'polypeptide(L)' 'MIRKLIDIGAHKIGNKNKLGIFMGFNEKYARQRVNELYNRESASLPILEKLLEAAELKEPLENSINKEYKKIFKK' A
#
# COMPACT_ATOMS: atom_id res chain seq x y z
N MET A 1 -6.25 -6.13 5.93
CA MET A 1 -5.23 -5.06 5.83
C MET A 1 -5.20 -4.44 4.43
N ILE A 2 -5.05 -5.23 3.37
CA ILE A 2 -4.99 -4.76 1.97
C ILE A 2 -6.16 -3.85 1.58
N ARG A 3 -7.41 -4.24 1.86
CA ARG A 3 -8.60 -3.39 1.59
C ARG A 3 -8.49 -1.99 2.21
N LYS A 4 -8.09 -1.92 3.49
CA LYS A 4 -7.92 -0.64 4.19
C LYS A 4 -6.84 0.23 3.54
N LEU A 5 -5.71 -0.38 3.15
CA LEU A 5 -4.65 0.36 2.45
C LEU A 5 -5.11 0.85 1.08
N ILE A 6 -5.89 0.06 0.34
CA ILE A 6 -6.48 0.49 -0.93
C ILE A 6 -7.47 1.63 -0.70
N ASP A 7 -8.32 1.57 0.31
CA ASP A 7 -9.30 2.62 0.59
C ASP A 7 -8.61 3.93 1.00
N ILE A 8 -7.60 3.87 1.88
CA ILE A 8 -6.79 5.05 2.27
C ILE A 8 -6.03 5.59 1.07
N GLY A 9 -5.31 4.74 0.35
CA GLY A 9 -4.51 5.16 -0.81
C GLY A 9 -5.37 5.73 -1.94
N ALA A 10 -6.55 5.14 -2.21
CA ALA A 10 -7.49 5.66 -3.20
C ALA A 10 -8.09 7.00 -2.76
N HIS A 11 -8.33 7.22 -1.46
CA HIS A 11 -8.77 8.50 -0.94
C HIS A 11 -7.68 9.58 -1.06
N LYS A 12 -6.44 9.27 -0.69
CA LYS A 12 -5.28 10.17 -0.78
C LYS A 12 -4.93 10.56 -2.22
N ILE A 13 -4.87 9.59 -3.12
CA ILE A 13 -4.53 9.80 -4.54
C ILE A 13 -5.74 10.32 -5.35
N GLY A 14 -6.96 10.11 -4.85
CA GLY A 14 -8.19 10.73 -5.33
C GLY A 14 -9.22 9.74 -5.89
N ASN A 15 -8.82 8.59 -6.45
CA ASN A 15 -9.70 7.47 -6.73
C ASN A 15 -8.94 6.17 -7.05
N LYS A 16 -9.66 5.05 -7.16
CA LYS A 16 -9.11 3.71 -7.49
C LYS A 16 -8.43 3.65 -8.87
N ASN A 17 -8.82 4.48 -9.83
CA ASN A 17 -8.16 4.51 -11.15
C ASN A 17 -6.77 5.14 -11.04
N LYS A 18 -6.68 6.32 -10.42
CA LYS A 18 -5.41 7.02 -10.18
C LYS A 18 -4.47 6.19 -9.30
N LEU A 19 -5.01 5.52 -8.28
CA LEU A 19 -4.24 4.55 -7.48
C LEU A 19 -3.66 3.44 -8.36
N GLY A 20 -4.45 2.85 -9.27
CA GLY A 20 -3.96 1.80 -10.15
C GLY A 20 -2.85 2.28 -11.09
N ILE A 21 -2.95 3.50 -11.61
CA ILE A 21 -1.90 4.13 -12.44
C ILE A 21 -0.63 4.34 -11.59
N PHE A 22 -0.77 4.88 -10.37
CA PHE A 22 0.35 5.03 -9.43
C PHE A 22 1.03 3.69 -9.11
N MET A 23 0.24 2.63 -8.97
CA MET A 23 0.75 1.27 -8.78
C MET A 23 1.50 0.72 -10.00
N GLY A 24 1.44 1.39 -11.15
CA GLY A 24 2.11 0.99 -12.39
C GLY A 24 1.26 0.09 -13.28
N PHE A 25 -0.05 0.00 -13.03
CA PHE A 25 -0.95 -0.71 -13.93
C PHE A 25 -1.24 0.13 -15.18
N ASN A 26 -1.42 -0.55 -16.31
CA ASN A 26 -1.88 0.10 -17.52
C ASN A 26 -3.19 0.87 -17.25
N GLU A 27 -3.23 2.14 -17.64
CA GLU A 27 -4.34 3.05 -17.39
C GLU A 27 -5.71 2.47 -17.79
N LYS A 28 -5.77 1.77 -18.93
CA LYS A 28 -7.00 1.11 -19.41
C LYS A 28 -7.58 0.10 -18.41
N TYR A 29 -6.72 -0.53 -17.61
CA TYR A 29 -7.10 -1.59 -16.67
C TYR A 29 -6.84 -1.22 -15.21
N ALA A 30 -6.40 0.01 -14.92
CA ALA A 30 -5.93 0.41 -13.60
C ALA A 30 -6.98 0.21 -12.51
N ARG A 31 -8.20 0.74 -12.73
CA ARG A 31 -9.33 0.55 -11.80
C ARG A 31 -9.70 -0.93 -11.61
N GLN A 32 -9.72 -1.71 -12.69
CA GLN A 32 -10.05 -3.13 -12.64
C GLN A 32 -9.02 -3.89 -11.80
N ARG A 33 -7.72 -3.67 -12.02
CA ARG A 33 -6.64 -4.29 -11.25
C ARG A 33 -6.70 -3.95 -9.77
N VAL A 34 -7.01 -2.70 -9.43
CA VAL A 34 -7.21 -2.31 -8.02
C VAL A 34 -8.42 -3.01 -7.40
N ASN A 35 -9.52 -3.18 -8.14
CA ASN A 35 -10.68 -3.94 -7.65
C ASN A 35 -10.37 -5.44 -7.49
N GLU A 36 -9.59 -6.04 -8.40
CA GLU A 36 -9.10 -7.41 -8.26
C GLU A 36 -8.27 -7.55 -6.99
N LEU A 37 -7.35 -6.61 -6.72
CA LEU A 37 -6.56 -6.58 -5.49
C LEU A 37 -7.42 -6.38 -4.24
N TYR A 38 -8.47 -5.55 -4.33
CA TYR A 38 -9.39 -5.30 -3.22
C TYR A 38 -10.09 -6.58 -2.73
N ASN A 39 -10.36 -7.50 -3.65
CA ASN A 39 -11.04 -8.75 -3.34
C ASN A 39 -10.09 -9.85 -2.86
N ARG A 40 -8.77 -9.66 -2.94
CA ARG A 40 -7.78 -10.63 -2.47
C ARG A 40 -7.51 -10.49 -0.97
N GLU A 41 -7.21 -11.61 -0.33
CA GLU A 41 -6.79 -11.65 1.08
C GLU A 41 -5.29 -11.37 1.26
N SER A 42 -4.50 -11.64 0.22
CA SER A 42 -3.05 -11.47 0.22
C SER A 42 -2.57 -10.65 -0.99
N ALA A 43 -1.43 -10.00 -0.80
CA ALA A 43 -0.71 -9.28 -1.84
C ALA A 43 0.77 -9.65 -1.74
N SER A 44 1.50 -9.56 -2.86
CA SER A 44 2.95 -9.67 -2.83
C SER A 44 3.56 -8.47 -2.10
N LEU A 45 4.78 -8.64 -1.58
CA LEU A 45 5.49 -7.57 -0.87
C LEU A 45 5.62 -6.28 -1.70
N PRO A 46 5.97 -6.30 -3.00
CA PRO A 46 6.05 -5.06 -3.79
C PRO A 46 4.71 -4.34 -3.92
N ILE A 47 3.59 -5.08 -4.01
CA ILE A 47 2.24 -4.48 -4.03
C ILE A 47 1.95 -3.82 -2.68
N LEU A 48 2.29 -4.50 -1.58
CA LEU A 48 2.08 -3.98 -0.24
C LEU A 48 2.90 -2.71 0.02
N GLU A 49 4.15 -2.66 -0.43
CA GLU A 49 5.02 -1.49 -0.33
C GLU A 49 4.43 -0.30 -1.08
N LYS A 50 3.98 -0.49 -2.33
CA LYS A 50 3.32 0.58 -3.10
C LYS A 50 2.01 1.05 -2.46
N LEU A 51 1.25 0.14 -1.84
CA LEU A 51 0.02 0.51 -1.13
C LEU A 51 0.33 1.31 0.15
N LEU A 52 1.40 0.96 0.87
CA LEU A 52 1.86 1.72 2.03
C LEU A 52 2.39 3.10 1.63
N GLU A 53 3.06 3.20 0.49
CA GLU A 53 3.52 4.46 -0.09
C GLU A 53 2.33 5.35 -0.51
N ALA A 54 1.37 4.79 -1.26
CA ALA A 54 0.14 5.49 -1.65
C ALA A 54 -0.69 5.96 -0.44
N ALA A 55 -0.61 5.25 0.68
CA ALA A 55 -1.28 5.60 1.92
C ALA A 55 -0.46 6.55 2.83
N GLU A 56 0.77 6.91 2.43
CA GLU A 56 1.72 7.70 3.24
C GLU A 56 2.05 7.04 4.60
N LEU A 57 2.01 5.70 4.66
CA LEU A 57 2.23 4.89 5.86
C LEU A 57 3.59 4.19 5.87
N LYS A 58 4.34 4.21 4.77
CA LYS A 58 5.63 3.54 4.66
C LYS A 58 6.65 4.05 5.69
N GLU A 59 6.90 5.35 5.72
CA GLU A 59 7.85 5.95 6.67
C GLU A 59 7.44 5.76 8.15
N PRO A 60 6.17 6.01 8.57
CA PRO A 60 5.74 5.71 9.94
C PRO A 60 5.97 4.24 10.35
N LEU A 61 5.73 3.31 9.42
CA LEU A 61 5.90 1.88 9.68
C LEU A 61 7.39 1.51 9.83
N GLU A 62 8.24 1.96 8.90
CA GLU A 62 9.70 1.75 8.97
C GLU A 62 10.28 2.32 10.27
N ASN A 63 9.85 3.52 10.67
CA ASN A 63 10.27 4.14 11.93
C ASN A 63 9.87 3.30 13.15
N SER A 64 8.65 2.75 13.14
CA SER A 64 8.14 1.91 14.22
C SER A 64 8.91 0.59 14.31
N ILE A 65 9.17 -0.06 13.16
CA ILE A 65 9.98 -1.28 13.08
C ILE A 65 11.39 -1.03 13.59
N ASN A 66 12.04 0.04 13.14
CA ASN A 66 13.39 0.40 13.58
C ASN A 66 13.47 0.68 15.08
N LYS A 67 12.43 1.29 15.66
CA LYS A 67 12.35 1.56 17.09
C LYS A 67 12.26 0.26 17.89
N GLU A 68 11.43 -0.70 17.47
CA GLU A 68 11.33 -2.01 18.12
C GLU A 68 12.60 -2.84 17.95
N TYR A 69 13.20 -2.85 16.75
CA TYR A 69 14.47 -3.53 16.52
C TYR A 69 15.56 -3.04 17.48
N LYS A 70 15.69 -1.71 17.65
CA LYS A 70 16.65 -1.13 18.59
C LYS A 70 16.40 -1.58 20.04
N LYS A 71 15.15 -1.74 20.47
CA LYS A 71 14.84 -2.23 21.83
C LYS A 71 15.25 -3.69 22.05
N ILE A 72 15.10 -4.53 21.03
CA ILE A 72 15.41 -5.96 21.11
C ILE A 72 16.93 -6.19 21.04
N PHE A 73 17.63 -5.50 20.13
CA PHE A 73 19.00 -5.84 19.75
C PHE A 73 20.08 -4.83 20.18
N LYS A 74 19.72 -3.68 20.77
CA LYS A 74 20.70 -2.74 21.37
C LYS A 74 20.68 -2.76 22.91
N LYS A 75 20.51 -3.94 23.50
CA LYS A 75 20.81 -4.15 24.94
C LYS A 75 22.31 -4.23 25.15
#